data_AF-A0ABD0PPM8-F1
#
_entry.id   AF-A0ABD0PPM8-F1
#
_cell.length_a   1.000
_cell.length_b   1.000
_cell.length_c   1.000
_cell.angle_alpha   90.00
_cell.angle_beta   90.00
_cell.angle_gamma   90.00
#
_symmetry.space_group_name_H-M   'P 1'
#
loop_
_entity.id
_entity.type
_entity.pdbx_description
1 polymer ?
#
loop_
_entity_poly.entity_id
_entity_poly.type
_entity_poly.pdbx_seq_one_letter_code
_entity_poly.pdbx_strand_id
1 'polypeptide(L)' 'SVKLLRPRLNGILFKLTFEEQVNNIRPDIMNVTFAEGFSMLLELVLLVGNYMNSGSRNAQTFGFNVSFLCK' A
#
# COMPACT_ATOMS: atom_id res chain seq x y z
N SER A 1 -13.19 47.21 -14.46
CA SER A 1 -13.80 45.94 -13.99
C SER A 1 -12.95 44.78 -14.48
N VAL A 2 -12.57 43.84 -13.61
CA VAL A 2 -11.74 42.68 -13.97
C VAL A 2 -12.60 41.69 -14.75
N LYS A 3 -12.21 41.38 -15.99
CA LYS A 3 -12.89 40.39 -16.84
C LYS A 3 -12.69 38.97 -16.25
N LEU A 4 -13.73 38.13 -16.32
CA LEU A 4 -13.68 36.70 -15.94
C LEU A 4 -13.19 36.46 -14.50
N LEU A 5 -13.68 37.26 -13.56
CA LEU A 5 -13.28 37.19 -12.14
C LEU A 5 -13.53 35.80 -11.52
N ARG A 6 -14.67 35.17 -11.80
CA ARG A 6 -15.01 33.84 -11.25
C ARG A 6 -14.05 32.72 -11.72
N PRO A 7 -13.78 32.53 -13.02
CA PRO A 7 -12.76 31.58 -13.49
C PRO A 7 -11.38 31.81 -12.88
N ARG A 8 -10.98 33.08 -12.72
CA ARG A 8 -9.68 33.44 -12.13
C ARG A 8 -9.61 33.09 -10.65
N LEU A 9 -10.65 33.38 -9.88
CA LEU A 9 -10.73 33.02 -8.47
C LEU A 9 -10.72 31.50 -8.28
N ASN A 10 -11.43 30.75 -9.13
CA ASN A 10 -11.40 29.28 -9.10
C ASN A 10 -10.02 28.73 -9.46
N GLY A 11 -9.32 29.33 -10.43
CA GLY A 11 -7.94 28.95 -10.78
C GLY A 11 -6.94 29.25 -9.67
N ILE A 12 -7.09 30.37 -8.96
CA ILE A 12 -6.27 30.71 -7.79
C ILE A 12 -6.57 29.73 -6.64
N LEU A 13 -7.84 29.45 -6.37
CA LEU A 13 -8.26 28.48 -5.37
C LEU A 13 -7.66 27.10 -5.67
N PHE A 14 -7.76 26.64 -6.91
CA PHE A 14 -7.13 25.39 -7.34
C PHE A 14 -5.62 25.41 -7.12
N LYS A 15 -4.92 26.49 -7.48
CA LYS A 15 -3.48 26.62 -7.26
C LYS A 15 -3.11 26.54 -5.77
N LEU A 16 -3.92 27.12 -4.89
CA LEU A 16 -3.70 27.12 -3.45
C LEU A 16 -4.02 25.76 -2.80
N THR A 17 -5.03 25.04 -3.31
CA THR A 17 -5.44 23.74 -2.75
C THR A 17 -4.77 22.54 -3.42
N PHE A 18 -4.13 22.71 -4.57
CA PHE A 18 -3.53 21.62 -5.34
C PHE A 18 -2.50 20.83 -4.54
N GLU A 19 -1.63 21.51 -3.78
CA GLU A 19 -0.60 20.85 -2.98
C GLU A 19 -1.20 20.00 -1.86
N GLU A 20 -2.25 20.49 -1.20
CA GLU A 20 -3.01 19.75 -0.18
C GLU A 20 -3.72 18.53 -0.80
N GLN A 21 -4.38 18.71 -1.93
CA GLN A 21 -5.07 17.62 -2.64
C GLN A 21 -4.09 16.51 -3.07
N VAL A 22 -2.91 16.89 -3.58
CA VAL A 22 -1.86 15.93 -3.96
C VAL A 22 -1.31 15.21 -2.73
N ASN A 23 -1.09 15.92 -1.62
CA ASN A 23 -0.61 15.31 -0.38
C ASN A 23 -1.65 14.38 0.26
N ASN A 24 -2.94 14.63 0.08
CA ASN A 24 -4.01 13.74 0.54
C ASN A 24 -4.19 12.49 -0.33
N ILE A 25 -3.86 12.54 -1.63
CA ILE A 25 -3.95 11.39 -2.54
C ILE A 25 -2.72 10.47 -2.45
N ARG A 26 -1.53 11.04 -2.16
CA ARG A 26 -0.26 10.30 -2.01
C ARG A 26 -0.30 9.12 -1.03
N PRO A 27 -0.86 9.21 0.20
CA PRO A 27 -0.82 8.11 1.16
C PRO A 27 -1.60 6.89 0.66
N ASP A 28 -2.71 7.07 -0.04
CA ASP A 28 -3.51 5.95 -0.55
C ASP A 28 -2.77 5.18 -1.65
N ILE A 29 -2.01 5.88 -2.49
CA ILE A 29 -1.18 5.25 -3.52
C ILE A 29 0.02 4.54 -2.88
N MET A 30 0.64 5.15 -1.85
CA MET A 30 1.75 4.53 -1.14
C MET A 30 1.34 3.25 -0.40
N ASN A 31 0.12 3.18 0.15
CA ASN A 31 -0.41 1.99 0.79
C ASN A 31 -0.43 0.77 -0.16
N VAL A 32 -0.67 1.00 -1.46
CA VAL A 32 -0.63 -0.07 -2.48
C VAL A 32 0.81 -0.52 -2.72
N THR A 33 1.79 0.37 -2.74
CA THR A 33 3.21 -0.02 -2.88
C THR A 33 3.76 -0.78 -1.66
N PHE A 34 3.26 -0.51 -0.44
CA PHE A 34 3.62 -1.33 0.73
C PHE A 34 3.14 -2.79 0.59
N ALA A 35 2.10 -3.05 -0.21
CA ALA A 35 1.63 -4.40 -0.49
C ALA A 35 2.65 -5.23 -1.30
N GLU A 36 3.52 -4.61 -2.10
CA GLU A 36 4.58 -5.32 -2.82
C GLU A 36 5.62 -5.91 -1.84
N GLY A 37 6.02 -5.13 -0.82
CA GLY A 37 6.92 -5.60 0.23
C GLY A 37 6.30 -6.70 1.10
N PHE A 38 4.97 -6.69 1.25
CA PHE A 38 4.25 -7.72 1.99
C PHE A 38 4.33 -9.10 1.30
N SER A 39 4.31 -9.15 -0.04
CA SER A 39 4.48 -10.42 -0.77
C SER A 39 5.82 -11.09 -0.46
N MET A 40 6.91 -10.31 -0.46
CA MET A 40 8.25 -10.82 -0.16
C MET A 40 8.35 -11.35 1.29
N LEU A 41 7.67 -10.68 2.24
CA LEU A 41 7.58 -11.15 3.62
C LEU A 41 6.83 -12.50 3.70
N LEU A 42 5.69 -12.63 3.01
CA LEU A 42 4.93 -13.88 3.00
C LEU A 42 5.73 -15.04 2.39
N GLU A 43 6.47 -14.80 1.31
CA GLU A 43 7.35 -15.80 0.71
C GLU A 43 8.47 -16.24 1.66
N LEU A 44 9.08 -15.30 2.38
CA LEU A 44 10.10 -15.60 3.37
C LEU A 44 9.55 -16.46 4.52
N VAL A 45 8.37 -16.11 5.03
CA VAL A 45 7.70 -16.88 6.08
C VAL A 45 7.34 -18.28 5.60
N LEU A 46 6.87 -18.42 4.35
CA LEU A 46 6.58 -19.72 3.74
C LEU A 46 7.86 -20.56 3.62
N LEU A 47 8.96 -19.97 3.17
CA LEU A 47 10.26 -20.64 3.03
C LEU A 47 10.76 -21.16 4.39
N VAL A 48 10.78 -20.28 5.40
CA VAL A 48 11.23 -20.63 6.76
C VAL A 48 10.32 -21.69 7.36
N GLY A 49 9.00 -21.54 7.22
CA GLY A 49 8.01 -22.51 7.67
C GLY A 49 8.24 -23.90 7.04
N ASN A 50 8.47 -23.96 5.74
CA ASN A 50 8.75 -25.21 5.02
C ASN A 50 10.06 -25.85 5.43
N TYR A 51 11.10 -25.06 5.70
CA TYR A 51 12.37 -25.56 6.19
C TYR A 51 12.23 -26.15 7.61
N MET A 52 11.61 -25.40 8.52
CA MET A 52 11.44 -25.80 9.92
C MET A 52 10.46 -26.97 10.11
N ASN A 53 9.47 -27.10 9.22
CA ASN A 53 8.51 -28.20 9.23
C ASN A 53 8.93 -29.40 8.37
N SER A 54 10.19 -29.44 7.90
CA SER A 54 10.68 -30.58 7.12
C SER A 54 10.55 -31.89 7.91
N GLY A 55 9.85 -32.87 7.33
CA GLY A 55 9.53 -34.15 7.99
C GLY A 55 8.26 -34.18 8.84
N SER A 56 7.51 -33.06 8.93
CA SER A 56 6.20 -33.02 9.57
C SER A 56 5.06 -33.14 8.55
N ARG A 57 3.82 -33.28 9.03
CA ARG A 57 2.61 -33.29 8.20
C ARG A 57 2.43 -32.00 7.37
N ASN A 58 3.10 -30.91 7.77
CA ASN A 58 3.05 -29.61 7.11
C ASN A 58 4.36 -29.28 6.35
N ALA A 59 5.17 -30.28 5.99
CA ALA A 59 6.32 -30.06 5.12
C ALA A 59 5.88 -29.67 3.70
N GLN A 60 6.66 -28.82 3.03
CA GLN A 60 6.46 -28.44 1.62
C GLN A 60 5.07 -27.88 1.29
N THR A 61 4.50 -27.08 2.18
CA THR A 61 3.23 -26.40 1.92
C THR A 61 3.41 -25.31 0.87
N PHE A 62 2.38 -25.09 0.06
CA PHE A 62 2.34 -24.01 -0.94
C PHE A 62 1.82 -22.69 -0.38
N GLY A 63 1.44 -22.65 0.90
CA GLY A 63 0.89 -21.46 1.55
C GLY A 63 0.53 -21.70 3.01
N PHE A 64 0.22 -20.60 3.70
CA PHE A 64 -0.26 -20.61 5.08
C PHE A 64 -1.35 -19.54 5.26
N ASN A 65 -2.17 -19.69 6.31
CA ASN A 65 -3.18 -18.69 6.64
C ASN A 65 -2.52 -17.43 7.23
N VAL A 66 -2.80 -16.25 6.68
CA VAL A 66 -2.21 -14.96 7.10
C VAL A 66 -2.40 -14.69 8.60
N SER A 67 -3.49 -15.17 9.21
CA SER A 67 -3.72 -15.05 10.66
C SER A 67 -2.65 -15.73 11.52
N PHE A 68 -1.81 -16.61 10.97
CA PHE A 68 -0.65 -17.18 11.68
C PHE A 68 0.48 -16.18 11.93
N LEU A 69 0.57 -15.07 11.19
CA LEU A 69 1.58 -14.04 11.44
C LEU A 69 1.38 -13.32 12.78
N CYS A 70 0.17 -13.34 13.30
CA CYS A 70 -0.20 -12.70 14.57
C CYS A 70 -0.26 -13.68 15.75
N LYS A 71 0.28 -14.89 15.59
CA LYS A 71 0.48 -15.85 16.68
C LYS A 71 1.93 -15.85 17.10
#